data_AF-A0A7S2HDE8-F1
#
_entry.id   AF-A0A7S2HDE8-F1
#
_cell.length_a   1.000
_cell.length_b   1.000
_cell.length_c   1.000
_cell.angle_alpha   90.00
_cell.angle_beta   90.00
_cell.angle_gamma   90.00
#
_symmetry.space_group_name_H-M   'P 1'
#
loop_
_entity.id
_entity.type
_entity.pdbx_description
1 polymer ?
#
loop_
_entity_poly.entity_id
_entity_poly.type
_entity_poly.pdbx_seq_one_letter_code
_entity_poly.pdbx_strand_id
1 'polypeptide(L)'
;NDQSVLENHHAAVTSRILKETELVDDLELPSRQRIRLVLVNAILNTDMIKHKDNLAWMESSNIDMKGLQRSNQTLDHDVGLKLGSALLHCADLVHPAMPWEVHKHMSLLIAEEFYAQFQEEQRLGLPTLPFMGKDPTNLVELAPIQMGFIQFVAKPLWSALSFVAGKDKLDEVVLNVEDNRERWKKLADNEEIPEDQPQPFRKPKRRTDVSGGDPPTPAE
;
A
#
# COMPACT_ATOMS: atom_id res chain seq x y z
N ASN A 1 3.62 13.10 23.65
CA ASN A 1 4.37 11.82 23.74
C ASN A 1 4.98 11.40 22.41
N ASP A 2 4.78 12.17 21.32
CA ASP A 2 5.57 12.06 20.07
C ASP A 2 5.59 10.67 19.42
N GLN A 3 4.55 9.87 19.65
CA GLN A 3 4.35 8.55 19.05
C GLN A 3 3.14 8.60 18.12
N SER A 4 3.34 8.30 16.83
CA SER A 4 2.29 8.16 15.80
C SER A 4 1.21 9.23 15.93
N VAL A 5 1.62 10.51 15.89
CA VAL A 5 0.78 11.64 16.32
C VAL A 5 -0.47 11.76 15.44
N LEU A 6 -0.28 11.68 14.12
CA LEU A 6 -1.37 11.78 13.15
C LEU A 6 -2.23 10.52 13.18
N GLU A 7 -1.64 9.33 13.27
CA GLU A 7 -2.39 8.06 13.28
C GLU A 7 -3.23 7.91 14.54
N ASN A 8 -2.74 8.36 15.70
CA ASN A 8 -3.54 8.44 16.93
C ASN A 8 -4.72 9.41 16.76
N HIS A 9 -4.49 10.56 16.12
CA HIS A 9 -5.56 11.50 15.81
C HIS A 9 -6.61 10.87 14.87
N HIS A 10 -6.18 10.21 13.79
CA HIS A 10 -7.05 9.52 12.84
C HIS A 10 -7.87 8.40 13.50
N ALA A 11 -7.25 7.61 14.38
CA ALA A 11 -7.91 6.55 15.13
C ALA A 11 -8.97 7.11 16.11
N ALA A 12 -8.66 8.21 16.78
CA ALA A 12 -9.60 8.90 17.67
C ALA A 12 -10.79 9.49 16.91
N VAL A 13 -10.54 10.17 15.80
CA VAL A 13 -11.59 10.74 14.94
C VAL A 13 -12.48 9.65 14.34
N THR A 14 -11.89 8.57 13.82
CA THR A 14 -12.62 7.40 13.32
C THR A 14 -13.52 6.80 14.40
N SER A 15 -13.00 6.63 15.62
CA SER A 15 -13.78 6.11 16.76
C SER A 15 -14.96 7.03 17.12
N ARG A 16 -14.76 8.35 17.04
CA ARG A 16 -15.82 9.33 17.29
C ARG A 16 -16.90 9.26 16.21
N ILE A 17 -16.52 9.23 14.94
CA ILE A 17 -17.47 9.13 13.81
C ILE A 17 -18.30 7.85 13.90
N LEU A 18 -17.68 6.71 14.23
CA LEU A 18 -18.40 5.44 14.41
C LEU A 18 -19.48 5.52 15.50
N LYS A 19 -19.21 6.26 16.58
CA LYS A 19 -20.16 6.48 17.66
C LYS A 19 -21.26 7.47 17.25
N GLU A 20 -20.91 8.56 16.57
CA GLU A 20 -21.87 9.59 16.15
C GLU A 20 -22.81 9.11 15.04
N THR A 21 -22.36 8.17 14.22
CA THR A 21 -23.15 7.58 13.12
C THR A 21 -23.94 6.35 13.51
N GLU A 22 -23.71 5.80 14.72
CA GLU A 22 -24.34 4.58 15.22
C GLU A 22 -24.14 3.36 14.27
N LEU A 23 -23.15 3.42 13.38
CA LEU A 23 -22.96 2.48 12.26
C LEU A 23 -22.83 1.02 12.71
N VAL A 24 -22.36 0.82 13.94
CA VAL A 24 -22.07 -0.50 14.52
C VAL A 24 -22.94 -0.81 15.74
N ASP A 25 -23.94 0.01 16.06
CA ASP A 25 -24.68 -0.10 17.33
C ASP A 25 -25.66 -1.28 17.38
N ASP A 26 -26.11 -1.77 16.22
CA ASP A 26 -26.87 -3.02 16.12
C ASP A 26 -26.03 -4.28 16.43
N LEU A 27 -24.71 -4.13 16.56
CA LEU A 27 -23.83 -5.24 16.87
C LEU A 27 -23.65 -5.43 18.38
N GLU A 28 -23.56 -6.69 18.80
CA GLU A 28 -23.22 -7.05 20.17
C GLU A 28 -21.88 -6.45 20.61
N LEU A 29 -21.74 -6.21 21.91
CA LEU A 29 -20.55 -5.58 22.49
C LEU A 29 -19.22 -6.26 22.08
N PRO A 30 -19.10 -7.61 22.04
CA PRO A 30 -17.86 -8.27 21.60
C PRO A 30 -17.48 -7.94 20.15
N SER A 31 -18.47 -7.86 19.26
CA SER A 31 -18.26 -7.51 17.85
C SER A 31 -17.80 -6.05 17.70
N ARG A 32 -18.43 -5.12 18.45
CA ARG A 32 -18.00 -3.71 18.48
C ARG A 32 -16.57 -3.54 19.00
N GLN A 33 -16.22 -4.25 20.07
CA GLN A 33 -14.86 -4.26 20.62
C GLN A 33 -13.85 -4.78 19.59
N ARG A 34 -14.20 -5.86 18.87
CA ARG A 34 -13.35 -6.42 17.83
C ARG A 34 -13.18 -5.47 16.64
N ILE A 35 -14.24 -4.81 16.18
CA ILE A 35 -14.15 -3.79 15.11
C ILE A 35 -13.23 -2.66 15.52
N ARG A 36 -13.42 -2.13 16.74
CA ARG A 36 -12.54 -1.09 17.29
C ARG A 36 -11.09 -1.55 17.33
N LEU A 37 -10.82 -2.76 17.81
CA LEU A 37 -9.47 -3.33 17.87
C LEU A 37 -8.82 -3.38 16.48
N VAL A 38 -9.53 -3.90 15.48
CA VAL A 38 -9.04 -4.01 14.10
C VAL A 38 -8.76 -2.64 13.50
N LEU A 39 -9.70 -1.70 13.60
CA LEU A 39 -9.55 -0.36 13.01
C LEU A 39 -8.41 0.42 13.64
N VAL A 40 -8.32 0.44 14.97
CA VAL A 40 -7.27 1.17 15.68
C VAL A 40 -5.90 0.57 15.34
N ASN A 41 -5.76 -0.76 15.34
CA ASN A 41 -4.49 -1.38 14.97
C ASN A 41 -4.12 -1.09 13.51
N ALA A 42 -5.07 -1.22 12.58
CA ALA A 42 -4.79 -0.99 11.17
C ALA A 42 -4.36 0.46 10.90
N ILE A 43 -5.06 1.44 11.47
CA ILE A 43 -4.71 2.88 11.36
C ILE A 43 -3.33 3.16 11.97
N LEU A 44 -3.03 2.66 13.17
CA LEU A 44 -1.71 2.89 13.79
C LEU A 44 -0.55 2.26 13.02
N ASN A 45 -0.82 1.24 12.19
CA ASN A 45 0.18 0.58 11.37
C ASN A 45 0.40 1.23 10.00
N THR A 46 -0.34 2.29 9.64
CA THR A 46 -0.04 3.11 8.45
C THR A 46 1.11 4.09 8.70
N ASP A 47 1.51 4.30 9.96
CA ASP A 47 2.68 5.10 10.32
C ASP A 47 3.93 4.54 9.61
N MET A 48 4.59 5.39 8.80
CA MET A 48 5.78 5.02 8.03
C MET A 48 6.97 4.61 8.91
N ILE A 49 7.00 4.97 10.21
CA ILE A 49 7.98 4.44 11.17
C ILE A 49 7.83 2.91 11.31
N LYS A 50 6.60 2.37 11.21
CA LYS A 50 6.30 0.94 11.31
C LYS A 50 6.54 0.17 10.01
N HIS A 51 6.84 0.86 8.91
CA HIS A 51 7.00 0.23 7.60
C HIS A 51 8.01 -0.93 7.61
N LYS A 52 9.17 -0.76 8.25
CA LYS A 52 10.21 -1.81 8.32
C LYS A 52 9.77 -3.02 9.14
N ASP A 53 9.03 -2.80 10.22
CA ASP A 53 8.50 -3.88 11.07
C ASP A 53 7.44 -4.68 10.30
N ASN A 54 6.56 -3.98 9.57
CA ASN A 54 5.54 -4.61 8.71
C ASN A 54 6.19 -5.44 7.60
N LEU A 55 7.23 -4.90 6.94
CA LEU A 55 7.98 -5.59 5.91
C LEU A 55 8.65 -6.85 6.45
N ALA A 56 9.42 -6.73 7.54
CA ALA A 56 10.11 -7.86 8.17
C ALA A 56 9.13 -8.94 8.64
N TRP A 57 7.96 -8.53 9.16
CA TRP A 57 6.91 -9.45 9.51
C TRP A 57 6.40 -10.21 8.28
N MET A 58 6.08 -9.55 7.17
CA MET A 58 5.60 -10.23 5.96
C MET A 58 6.66 -11.19 5.38
N GLU A 59 7.93 -10.78 5.32
CA GLU A 59 9.03 -11.60 4.81
C GLU A 59 9.30 -12.85 5.66
N SER A 60 9.12 -12.74 6.98
CA SER A 60 9.31 -13.86 7.92
C SER A 60 8.03 -14.64 8.19
N SER A 61 6.87 -14.10 7.82
CA SER A 61 5.58 -14.75 8.03
C SER A 61 5.51 -16.00 7.17
N ASN A 62 5.62 -17.17 7.80
CA ASN A 62 5.47 -18.46 7.12
C ASN A 62 3.98 -18.77 6.86
N ILE A 63 3.21 -17.75 6.45
CA ILE A 63 1.77 -17.85 6.21
C ILE A 63 1.58 -18.53 4.86
N ASP A 64 1.14 -19.78 4.89
CA ASP A 64 0.66 -20.47 3.69
C ASP A 64 -0.81 -20.12 3.43
N MET A 65 -1.07 -18.97 2.79
CA MET A 65 -2.43 -18.57 2.41
C MET A 65 -3.10 -19.59 1.48
N LYS A 66 -2.32 -20.29 0.63
CA LYS A 66 -2.85 -21.37 -0.22
C LYS A 66 -3.29 -22.57 0.63
N GLY A 67 -2.49 -22.95 1.63
CA GLY A 67 -2.77 -24.02 2.58
C GLY A 67 -4.00 -23.74 3.44
N LEU A 68 -4.09 -22.54 4.02
CA LEU A 68 -5.23 -22.09 4.82
C LEU A 68 -6.54 -22.11 4.04
N GLN A 69 -6.49 -21.65 2.78
CA GLN A 69 -7.65 -21.70 1.90
C GLN A 69 -8.09 -23.14 1.61
N ARG A 70 -7.15 -24.07 1.42
CA ARG A 70 -7.45 -25.49 1.16
C ARG A 70 -7.98 -26.23 2.38
N SER A 71 -7.51 -25.90 3.57
CA SER A 71 -7.88 -26.55 4.83
C SER A 71 -9.12 -25.96 5.50
N ASN A 72 -9.67 -24.85 4.97
CA ASN A 72 -10.73 -24.06 5.59
C ASN A 72 -10.41 -23.68 7.05
N GLN A 73 -9.13 -23.49 7.36
CA GLN A 73 -8.67 -23.10 8.68
C GLN A 73 -8.70 -21.59 8.83
N THR A 74 -9.17 -21.11 9.98
CA THR A 74 -9.09 -19.71 10.35
C THR A 74 -7.67 -19.37 10.78
N LEU A 75 -7.20 -18.19 10.37
CA LEU A 75 -5.98 -17.62 10.91
C LEU A 75 -6.11 -17.45 12.43
N ASP A 76 -4.99 -17.63 13.12
CA ASP A 76 -4.85 -17.16 14.49
C ASP A 76 -5.20 -15.67 14.59
N HIS A 77 -5.77 -15.26 15.72
CA HIS A 77 -6.30 -13.91 15.89
C HIS A 77 -5.24 -12.83 15.67
N ASP A 78 -4.06 -13.02 16.26
CA ASP A 78 -2.97 -12.03 16.20
C ASP A 78 -2.34 -12.01 14.81
N VAL A 79 -2.24 -13.18 14.17
CA VAL A 79 -1.78 -13.28 12.77
C VAL A 79 -2.75 -12.57 11.84
N GLY A 80 -4.06 -12.76 12.02
CA GLY A 80 -5.09 -12.08 11.23
C GLY A 80 -5.07 -10.57 11.40
N LEU A 81 -4.86 -10.08 12.63
CA LEU A 81 -4.76 -8.65 12.93
C LEU A 81 -3.53 -8.01 12.26
N LYS A 82 -2.38 -8.67 12.35
CA LYS A 82 -1.13 -8.23 11.69
C LYS A 82 -1.27 -8.25 10.17
N LEU A 83 -1.84 -9.32 9.62
CA LEU A 83 -2.09 -9.40 8.18
C LEU A 83 -3.02 -8.29 7.70
N GLY A 84 -4.13 -8.05 8.40
CA GLY A 84 -5.06 -6.97 8.07
C GLY A 84 -4.40 -5.59 8.10
N SER A 85 -3.55 -5.35 9.10
CA SER A 85 -2.79 -4.10 9.23
C SER A 85 -1.77 -3.94 8.10
N ALA A 86 -1.02 -4.99 7.76
CA ALA A 86 -0.07 -4.99 6.66
C ALA A 86 -0.75 -4.79 5.28
N LEU A 87 -1.94 -5.37 5.08
CA LEU A 87 -2.75 -5.16 3.89
C LEU A 87 -3.21 -3.70 3.76
N LEU A 88 -3.64 -3.08 4.86
CA LEU A 88 -4.00 -1.66 4.84
C LEU A 88 -2.78 -0.78 4.52
N HIS A 89 -1.61 -1.09 5.08
CA HIS A 89 -0.36 -0.40 4.77
C HIS A 89 0.03 -0.51 3.28
N CYS A 90 -0.15 -1.68 2.68
CA CYS A 90 0.05 -1.85 1.24
C CYS A 90 -0.97 -1.04 0.43
N ALA A 91 -2.22 -0.95 0.89
CA ALA A 91 -3.26 -0.15 0.25
C ALA A 91 -2.96 1.35 0.33
N ASP A 92 -2.40 1.82 1.44
CA ASP A 92 -1.96 3.21 1.62
C ASP A 92 -0.84 3.58 0.64
N LEU A 93 0.05 2.62 0.35
CA LEU A 93 1.18 2.76 -0.57
C LEU A 93 0.90 2.14 -1.95
N VAL A 94 -0.35 2.20 -2.42
CA VAL A 94 -0.78 1.54 -3.67
C VAL A 94 -0.44 2.32 -4.93
N HIS A 95 -0.31 3.64 -4.87
CA HIS A 95 -0.15 4.46 -6.08
C HIS A 95 1.01 4.03 -7.01
N PRO A 96 2.17 3.48 -6.55
CA PRO A 96 3.20 2.98 -7.46
C PRO A 96 2.83 1.73 -8.20
N ALA A 97 1.84 0.98 -7.73
CA ALA A 97 1.33 -0.22 -8.37
C ALA A 97 0.16 0.06 -9.35
N MET A 98 -0.29 1.30 -9.44
CA MET A 98 -1.40 1.74 -10.29
C MET A 98 -0.94 2.07 -11.72
N PRO A 99 -1.88 2.19 -12.69
CA PRO A 99 -1.52 2.66 -14.03
C PRO A 99 -0.77 3.99 -13.99
N TRP A 100 0.16 4.20 -14.94
CA TRP A 100 1.07 5.33 -14.98
C TRP A 100 0.38 6.68 -14.75
N GLU A 101 -0.73 6.93 -15.44
CA GLU A 101 -1.47 8.20 -15.29
C GLU A 101 -1.97 8.42 -13.86
N VAL A 102 -2.47 7.35 -13.21
CA VAL A 102 -2.89 7.41 -11.81
C VAL A 102 -1.69 7.60 -10.90
N HIS A 103 -0.62 6.83 -11.12
CA HIS A 103 0.60 6.93 -10.33
C HIS A 103 1.21 8.34 -10.41
N LYS A 104 1.42 8.85 -11.62
CA LYS A 104 1.95 10.19 -11.91
C LYS A 104 1.08 11.26 -11.27
N HIS A 105 -0.24 11.21 -11.44
CA HIS A 105 -1.16 12.19 -10.85
C HIS A 105 -1.06 12.20 -9.31
N MET A 106 -1.10 11.03 -8.67
CA MET A 106 -0.97 10.93 -7.21
C MET A 106 0.40 11.42 -6.73
N SER A 107 1.48 11.10 -7.44
CA SER A 107 2.83 11.57 -7.12
C SER A 107 2.96 13.09 -7.20
N LEU A 108 2.25 13.75 -8.13
CA LEU A 108 2.19 15.21 -8.22
C LEU A 108 1.45 15.83 -7.03
N LEU A 109 0.29 15.27 -6.65
CA LEU A 109 -0.46 15.74 -5.47
C LEU A 109 0.36 15.62 -4.18
N ILE A 110 1.10 14.51 -4.02
CA ILE A 110 2.00 14.33 -2.87
C ILE A 110 3.15 15.36 -2.91
N ALA A 111 3.71 15.64 -4.10
CA ALA A 111 4.74 16.65 -4.25
C ALA A 111 4.23 18.07 -3.93
N GLU A 112 3.00 18.39 -4.32
CA GLU A 112 2.33 19.64 -3.97
C GLU A 112 2.17 19.80 -2.44
N GLU A 113 1.76 18.73 -1.75
CA GLU A 113 1.63 18.72 -0.29
C GLU A 113 2.99 18.91 0.40
N PHE A 114 4.03 18.19 -0.04
CA PHE A 114 5.40 18.36 0.46
C PHE A 114 5.91 19.78 0.25
N TYR A 115 5.65 20.37 -0.91
CA TYR A 115 6.07 21.73 -1.21
C TYR A 115 5.36 22.75 -0.32
N ALA A 116 4.05 22.58 -0.08
CA ALA A 116 3.30 23.41 0.84
C ALA A 116 3.84 23.32 2.29
N GLN A 117 4.16 22.12 2.77
CA GLN A 117 4.80 21.94 4.07
C GLN A 117 6.17 22.61 4.14
N PHE A 118 7.00 22.43 3.12
CA PHE A 118 8.32 23.05 3.04
C PHE A 118 8.25 24.58 3.13
N GLN A 119 7.29 25.20 2.42
CA GLN A 119 7.08 26.64 2.48
C GLN A 119 6.66 27.12 3.87
N GLU A 120 5.77 26.37 4.53
CA GLU A 120 5.31 26.71 5.88
C GLU A 120 6.41 26.55 6.93
N GLU A 121 7.22 25.49 6.83
CA GLU A 121 8.40 25.29 7.67
C GLU A 121 9.40 26.43 7.51
N GLN A 122 9.68 26.89 6.28
CA GLN A 122 10.52 28.07 6.06
C GLN A 122 9.93 29.33 6.68
N ARG A 123 8.63 29.57 6.49
CA ARG A 123 7.93 30.74 7.04
C ARG A 123 8.00 30.79 8.57
N LEU A 124 7.95 29.62 9.21
CA LEU A 124 8.04 29.46 10.66
C LEU A 124 9.48 29.40 11.19
N GLY A 125 10.49 29.36 10.32
CA GLY A 125 11.90 29.20 10.71
C GLY A 125 12.23 27.81 11.26
N LEU A 126 11.48 26.79 10.85
CA LEU A 126 11.69 25.39 11.22
C LEU A 126 12.69 24.71 10.27
N PRO A 127 13.35 23.61 10.71
CA PRO A 127 14.17 22.80 9.83
C PRO A 127 13.34 22.20 8.68
N THR A 128 13.84 22.31 7.45
CA THR A 128 13.18 21.80 6.24
C THR A 128 13.90 20.59 5.66
N LEU A 129 13.17 19.71 4.98
CA LEU A 129 13.75 18.61 4.20
C LEU A 129 13.96 19.02 2.73
N PRO A 130 15.20 18.96 2.18
CA PRO A 130 15.49 19.50 0.84
C PRO A 130 14.68 18.90 -0.31
N PHE A 131 14.28 17.63 -0.22
CA PHE A 131 13.48 16.98 -1.27
C PHE A 131 12.04 17.50 -1.33
N MET A 132 11.52 18.05 -0.22
CA MET A 132 10.17 18.62 -0.18
C MET A 132 10.09 19.97 -0.91
N GLY A 133 11.21 20.68 -1.06
CA GLY A 133 11.27 21.97 -1.75
C GLY A 133 11.42 21.89 -3.27
N LYS A 134 11.34 20.70 -3.87
CA LYS A 134 11.39 20.53 -5.32
C LYS A 134 10.13 21.06 -5.98
N ASP A 135 10.26 21.64 -7.18
CA ASP A 135 9.12 22.14 -7.94
C ASP A 135 8.19 20.96 -8.29
N PRO A 136 6.94 20.95 -7.79
CA PRO A 136 5.98 19.88 -8.06
C PRO A 136 5.64 19.73 -9.55
N THR A 137 5.81 20.78 -10.35
CA THR A 137 5.52 20.76 -11.79
C THR A 137 6.69 20.26 -12.63
N ASN A 138 7.90 20.21 -12.05
CA ASN A 138 9.11 19.76 -12.74
C ASN A 138 9.32 18.25 -12.58
N LEU A 139 8.83 17.49 -13.57
CA LEU A 139 8.92 16.03 -13.58
C LEU A 139 10.37 15.49 -13.53
N VAL A 140 11.34 16.22 -14.09
CA VAL A 140 12.76 15.83 -14.06
C VAL A 140 13.30 15.90 -12.64
N GLU A 141 12.89 16.90 -11.86
CA GLU A 141 13.29 17.03 -10.45
C GLU A 141 12.58 16.03 -9.54
N LEU A 142 11.33 15.66 -9.85
CA LEU A 142 10.57 14.68 -9.09
C LEU A 142 11.01 13.23 -9.35
N ALA A 143 11.50 12.94 -10.56
CA ALA A 143 11.83 11.57 -10.97
C ALA A 143 12.79 10.83 -10.02
N PRO A 144 13.92 11.41 -9.55
CA PRO A 144 14.80 10.73 -8.59
C PRO A 144 14.12 10.39 -7.26
N ILE A 145 13.22 11.25 -6.78
CA ILE A 145 12.46 11.04 -5.53
C ILE A 145 11.55 9.83 -5.70
N GLN A 146 10.79 9.78 -6.79
CA GLN A 146 9.87 8.69 -7.08
C GLN A 146 10.61 7.37 -7.34
N MET A 147 11.72 7.39 -8.09
CA MET A 147 12.58 6.22 -8.29
C MET A 147 13.12 5.67 -6.97
N GLY A 148 13.58 6.56 -6.07
CA GLY A 148 14.05 6.17 -4.74
C GLY A 148 12.94 5.57 -3.88
N PHE A 149 11.79 6.21 -3.83
CA PHE A 149 10.62 5.70 -3.12
C PHE A 149 10.18 4.32 -3.63
N ILE A 150 10.11 4.14 -4.95
CA ILE A 150 9.75 2.84 -5.53
C ILE A 150 10.80 1.79 -5.19
N GLN A 151 12.08 2.10 -5.39
CA GLN A 151 13.18 1.16 -5.19
C GLN A 151 13.32 0.69 -3.73
N PHE A 152 13.15 1.60 -2.78
CA PHE A 152 13.49 1.36 -1.38
C PHE A 152 12.28 1.18 -0.46
N VAL A 153 11.07 1.55 -0.90
CA VAL A 153 9.84 1.47 -0.09
C VAL A 153 8.79 0.60 -0.77
N ALA A 154 8.32 1.00 -1.96
CA ALA A 154 7.16 0.35 -2.57
C ALA A 154 7.47 -1.06 -3.07
N LYS A 155 8.57 -1.24 -3.81
CA LYS A 155 8.93 -2.55 -4.38
C LYS A 155 9.17 -3.62 -3.31
N PRO A 156 9.96 -3.38 -2.24
CA PRO A 156 10.11 -4.35 -1.16
C PRO A 156 8.76 -4.73 -0.53
N LEU A 157 7.91 -3.74 -0.25
CA LEU A 157 6.59 -3.94 0.34
C LEU A 157 5.69 -4.84 -0.51
N TRP A 158 5.54 -4.51 -1.80
CA TRP A 158 4.71 -5.29 -2.72
C TRP A 158 5.29 -6.69 -2.98
N SER A 159 6.62 -6.84 -2.94
CA SER A 159 7.28 -8.14 -3.09
C SER A 159 7.03 -9.04 -1.88
N ALA A 160 7.11 -8.49 -0.66
CA ALA A 160 6.78 -9.20 0.56
C ALA A 160 5.29 -9.59 0.61
N LEU A 161 4.39 -8.71 0.19
CA LEU A 161 2.97 -9.06 0.08
C LEU A 161 2.73 -10.16 -0.98
N SER A 162 3.42 -10.13 -2.13
CA SER A 162 3.33 -11.21 -3.13
C SER A 162 3.80 -12.56 -2.56
N PHE A 163 4.85 -12.55 -1.74
CA PHE A 163 5.31 -13.74 -1.03
C PHE A 163 4.21 -14.30 -0.11
N VAL A 164 3.59 -13.47 0.72
CA VAL A 164 2.50 -13.86 1.65
C VAL A 164 1.24 -14.33 0.90
N ALA A 165 0.87 -13.67 -0.19
CA ALA A 165 -0.29 -14.04 -1.02
C ALA A 165 -0.11 -15.39 -1.75
N GLY A 166 1.12 -15.91 -1.77
CA GLY A 166 1.54 -17.05 -2.54
C GLY A 166 2.05 -16.60 -3.91
N LYS A 167 3.27 -17.06 -4.23
CA LYS A 167 3.95 -16.81 -5.50
C LYS A 167 2.97 -16.94 -6.68
N ASP A 168 3.07 -15.99 -7.61
CA ASP A 168 2.28 -15.85 -8.85
C ASP A 168 0.93 -15.12 -8.73
N LYS A 169 0.48 -14.74 -7.53
CA LYS A 169 -0.80 -14.03 -7.37
C LYS A 169 -0.70 -12.53 -7.61
N LEU A 170 0.38 -11.91 -7.14
CA LEU A 170 0.59 -10.46 -7.20
C LEU A 170 1.82 -10.07 -8.01
N ASP A 171 2.44 -11.00 -8.74
CA ASP A 171 3.63 -10.72 -9.56
C ASP A 171 3.37 -9.61 -10.58
N GLU A 172 2.19 -9.60 -11.18
CA GLU A 172 1.73 -8.56 -12.10
C GLU A 172 1.71 -7.17 -11.45
N VAL A 173 1.37 -7.11 -10.16
CA VAL A 173 1.38 -5.86 -9.37
C VAL A 173 2.82 -5.39 -9.13
N VAL A 174 3.72 -6.32 -8.79
CA VAL A 174 5.15 -6.01 -8.60
C VAL A 174 5.79 -5.54 -9.91
N LEU A 175 5.40 -6.13 -11.04
CA LEU A 175 5.85 -5.69 -12.36
C LEU A 175 5.34 -4.28 -12.71
N ASN A 176 4.09 -3.95 -12.38
CA ASN A 176 3.57 -2.58 -12.58
C ASN A 176 4.37 -1.54 -11.78
N VAL A 177 4.78 -1.87 -10.55
CA VAL A 177 5.65 -1.02 -9.71
C VAL A 177 6.99 -0.76 -10.40
N GLU A 178 7.61 -1.80 -10.98
CA GLU A 178 8.87 -1.65 -11.71
C GLU A 178 8.72 -0.85 -13.01
N ASP A 179 7.66 -1.09 -13.77
CA ASP A 179 7.38 -0.35 -15.01
C ASP A 179 7.22 1.16 -14.75
N ASN A 180 6.56 1.52 -13.64
CA ASN A 180 6.44 2.92 -13.22
C ASN A 180 7.79 3.52 -12.82
N ARG A 181 8.68 2.76 -12.18
CA ARG A 181 10.05 3.20 -11.88
C ARG A 181 10.85 3.48 -13.15
N GLU A 182 10.77 2.61 -14.14
CA GLU A 182 11.47 2.80 -15.42
C GLU A 182 10.91 4.00 -16.20
N ARG A 183 9.62 4.31 -16.08
CA ARG A 183 9.04 5.55 -16.61
C ARG A 183 9.62 6.79 -15.93
N TRP A 184 9.68 6.82 -14.60
CA TRP A 184 10.35 7.93 -13.91
C TRP A 184 11.81 8.08 -14.34
N LYS A 185 12.52 6.96 -14.56
CA LYS A 185 13.88 7.00 -15.09
C LYS A 185 13.95 7.67 -16.46
N LYS A 186 13.05 7.33 -17.39
CA LYS A 186 12.96 8.00 -18.70
C LYS A 186 12.74 9.51 -18.57
N LEU A 187 11.89 9.94 -17.64
CA LEU A 187 11.71 11.38 -17.36
C LEU A 187 12.97 12.03 -16.80
N ALA A 188 13.71 11.35 -15.92
CA ALA A 188 15.00 11.84 -15.42
C ALA A 188 16.02 12.00 -16.55
N ASP A 189 15.99 11.11 -17.54
CA ASP A 189 16.82 11.15 -18.74
C ASP A 189 16.28 12.11 -19.83
N ASN A 190 15.22 12.87 -19.51
CA ASN A 190 14.55 13.84 -20.38
C ASN A 190 13.99 13.20 -21.68
N GLU A 191 13.62 11.92 -21.63
CA GLU A 191 12.95 11.20 -22.70
C GLU A 191 11.43 11.45 -22.66
N GLU A 192 10.81 11.50 -23.84
CA GLU A 192 9.35 11.57 -23.94
C GLU A 192 8.71 10.24 -23.53
N ILE A 193 7.71 10.31 -22.65
CA ILE A 193 6.81 9.19 -22.37
C ILE A 193 5.55 9.40 -23.20
N PRO A 194 5.20 8.48 -24.11
CA PRO A 194 3.94 8.56 -24.84
C PRO A 194 2.75 8.53 -23.86
N GLU A 195 2.00 9.63 -23.79
CA GLU A 195 0.80 9.74 -22.95
C GLU A 195 -0.32 8.78 -23.42
N ASP A 196 -0.36 8.49 -24.73
CA ASP A 196 -1.38 7.66 -25.38
C ASP A 196 -1.06 6.16 -25.45
N GLN A 197 0.04 5.69 -24.83
CA GLN A 197 0.27 4.25 -24.71
C GLN A 197 -0.34 3.75 -23.39
N PRO A 198 -1.57 3.18 -23.42
CA PRO A 198 -2.09 2.51 -22.24
C PRO A 198 -1.08 1.45 -21.84
N GLN A 199 -0.70 1.47 -20.55
CA GLN A 199 0.11 0.39 -20.01
C GLN A 199 -0.49 -0.96 -20.43
N PRO A 200 0.32 -2.00 -20.63
CA PRO A 200 -0.15 -3.32 -20.26
C PRO A 200 -0.31 -3.30 -18.73
N PHE A 201 -1.36 -2.66 -18.21
CA PHE A 201 -1.67 -2.70 -16.78
C PHE A 201 -2.00 -4.15 -16.46
N ARG A 202 -1.04 -4.83 -15.85
CA ARG A 202 -1.16 -6.26 -15.65
C ARG A 202 -2.07 -6.47 -14.45
N LYS A 203 -3.26 -7.00 -14.70
CA LYS A 203 -4.22 -7.33 -13.64
C LYS A 203 -3.78 -8.63 -12.95
N PRO A 204 -3.90 -8.74 -11.63
CA PRO A 204 -3.73 -10.01 -10.94
C PRO A 204 -4.64 -11.08 -11.56
N LYS A 205 -4.11 -12.30 -11.75
CA LYS A 205 -4.88 -13.44 -12.28
C LYS A 205 -6.07 -13.73 -11.36
N ARG A 206 -7.30 -13.68 -11.89
CA ARG A 206 -8.50 -13.98 -11.10
C ARG A 206 -8.68 -15.49 -10.94
N ARG A 207 -9.46 -15.90 -9.95
CA ARG A 207 -9.77 -17.31 -9.67
C ARG A 207 -10.41 -18.04 -10.86
N THR A 208 -11.11 -17.32 -11.74
CA THR A 208 -11.76 -17.84 -12.95
C THR A 208 -10.79 -18.14 -14.08
N ASP A 209 -9.61 -17.52 -14.06
CA ASP A 209 -8.64 -17.56 -15.17
C ASP A 209 -7.75 -18.81 -15.12
N VAL A 210 -8.01 -19.72 -14.17
CA VAL A 210 -7.29 -20.99 -13.95
C VAL A 210 -8.16 -22.20 -14.34
N SER A 211 -9.14 -22.02 -15.23
CA SER A 211 -9.98 -23.14 -15.72
C SER A 211 -9.42 -23.73 -17.02
N GLY A 212 -8.74 -24.86 -16.88
CA GLY A 212 -8.24 -25.67 -18.01
C GLY A 212 -7.72 -27.04 -17.58
N GLY A 213 -8.21 -27.58 -16.47
CA GLY A 213 -7.97 -28.98 -16.10
C GLY A 213 -9.19 -29.80 -16.46
N ASP A 214 -9.05 -30.72 -17.41
CA ASP A 214 -10.10 -31.65 -17.80
C ASP A 214 -10.67 -32.40 -16.57
N PRO A 215 -11.99 -32.67 -16.55
CA PRO A 215 -12.59 -33.44 -15.46
C PRO A 215 -11.99 -34.86 -15.42
N PRO A 216 -11.74 -35.42 -14.23
CA PRO A 216 -11.20 -36.76 -14.13
C PRO A 216 -12.20 -37.77 -14.69
N THR A 217 -11.73 -38.59 -15.62
CA THR A 217 -12.48 -39.72 -16.18
C THR A 217 -12.91 -40.66 -15.06
N PRO A 218 -14.17 -41.13 -15.02
CA PRO A 218 -14.61 -42.09 -14.02
C PRO A 218 -13.84 -43.40 -14.20
N ALA A 219 -13.22 -43.91 -13.13
CA ALA A 219 -12.63 -45.23 -13.13
C ALA A 219 -13.75 -46.29 -13.14
N GLU A 220 -13.64 -47.25 -14.07
CA GLU A 220 -14.42 -48.50 -14.11
C GLU A 220 -14.01 -49.47 -13.00
#